data_AF-A0A9E0V0R5-F1
#
_entry.id   AF-A0A9E0V0R5-F1
#
_cell.length_a   1.000
_cell.length_b   1.000
_cell.length_c   1.000
_cell.angle_alpha   90.00
_cell.angle_beta   90.00
_cell.angle_gamma   90.00
#
_symmetry.space_group_name_H-M   'P 1'
#
loop_
_entity.id
_entity.type
_entity.pdbx_description
1 polymer ?
#
loop_
_entity_poly.entity_id
_entity_poly.type
_entity_poly.pdbx_seq_one_letter_code
_entity_poly.pdbx_strand_id
1 'polypeptide(L)'
;MRTTELVSITFVITGCAFKIMHWPGAAWLLILGGWSLALYYFPFGFRTLPAPRQTDQQPWLTWTAGLALFTVVNGLVFFMQRWPFSGPLMLGGAIACLVVVTVAAVVRYRHPRLDMYCDGLLLRCLILGLLAFFLWSNFMGKPR
;
A
#
# COMPACT_ATOMS: atom_id res chain seq x y z
N MET A 1 -3.50 -14.86 -7.71
CA MET A 1 -3.15 -13.42 -7.52
C MET A 1 -3.30 -12.95 -6.07
N ARG A 2 -4.22 -13.49 -5.27
CA ARG A 2 -4.12 -13.37 -3.79
C ARG A 2 -2.82 -13.98 -3.25
N THR A 3 -2.40 -15.10 -3.84
CA THR A 3 -1.15 -15.78 -3.49
C THR A 3 0.09 -14.90 -3.68
N THR A 4 0.19 -14.14 -4.78
CA THR A 4 1.34 -13.25 -5.03
C THR A 4 1.36 -12.08 -4.04
N GLU A 5 0.21 -11.47 -3.76
CA GLU A 5 0.08 -10.43 -2.72
C GLU A 5 0.50 -10.98 -1.34
N LEU A 6 0.02 -12.16 -0.96
CA LEU A 6 0.37 -12.82 0.29
C LEU A 6 1.86 -13.19 0.38
N VAL A 7 2.46 -13.66 -0.71
CA VAL A 7 3.90 -13.94 -0.78
C VAL A 7 4.71 -12.66 -0.57
N SER A 8 4.36 -11.57 -1.25
CA SER A 8 5.02 -10.28 -1.07
C SER A 8 4.87 -9.75 0.37
N ILE A 9 3.67 -9.87 0.96
CA ILE A 9 3.43 -9.49 2.36
C ILE A 9 4.28 -10.34 3.31
N THR A 10 4.36 -11.64 3.07
CA THR A 10 5.19 -12.56 3.88
C THR A 10 6.65 -12.13 3.84
N PHE A 11 7.18 -11.79 2.66
CA PHE A 11 8.55 -11.30 2.52
C PHE A 11 8.78 -9.99 3.28
N VAL A 12 7.82 -9.06 3.25
CA VAL A 12 7.92 -7.80 4.01
C VAL A 12 7.91 -8.08 5.52
N ILE A 13 7.01 -8.92 6.02
CA ILE A 13 6.91 -9.26 7.44
C ILE A 13 8.19 -9.97 7.92
N THR A 14 8.66 -10.98 7.19
CA THR A 14 9.91 -11.67 7.50
C THR A 14 11.10 -10.73 7.43
N GLY A 15 11.15 -9.83 6.45
CA GLY A 15 12.18 -8.79 6.34
C GLY A 15 12.20 -7.84 7.53
N CYS A 16 11.03 -7.40 8.01
CA CYS A 16 10.89 -6.61 9.23
C CYS A 16 11.41 -7.37 10.46
N ALA A 17 11.02 -8.64 10.61
CA ALA A 17 11.48 -9.49 11.71
C ALA A 17 13.01 -9.66 11.69
N PHE A 18 13.60 -9.92 10.52
CA PHE A 18 15.05 -10.02 10.35
C PHE A 18 15.75 -8.70 10.68
N LYS A 19 15.14 -7.57 10.33
CA LYS A 19 15.70 -6.25 10.64
C LYS A 19 15.72 -5.98 12.15
N ILE A 20 14.70 -6.41 12.89
CA ILE A 20 14.64 -6.31 14.35
C ILE A 20 15.67 -7.26 14.99
N MET A 21 15.78 -8.49 14.50
CA MET A 21 16.73 -9.50 15.01
C MET A 21 18.18 -9.31 14.52
N HIS A 22 18.44 -8.29 13.69
CA HIS A 22 19.74 -8.03 13.07
C HIS A 22 20.27 -9.19 12.21
N TRP A 23 19.38 -10.00 11.65
CA TRP A 23 19.75 -11.12 10.80
C TRP A 23 20.13 -10.65 9.39
N PRO A 24 21.09 -11.32 8.74
CA PRO A 24 21.48 -10.98 7.38
C PRO A 24 20.31 -11.19 6.41
N GLY A 25 20.27 -10.39 5.34
CA GLY A 25 19.25 -10.50 4.29
C GLY A 25 17.96 -9.71 4.53
N ALA A 26 17.80 -9.03 5.68
CA ALA A 26 16.63 -8.20 5.97
C ALA A 26 16.34 -7.15 4.89
N ALA A 27 17.39 -6.49 4.39
CA ALA A 27 17.26 -5.46 3.35
C ALA A 27 16.70 -6.03 2.04
N TRP A 28 17.21 -7.17 1.59
CA TRP A 28 16.77 -7.85 0.38
C TRP A 28 15.31 -8.27 0.47
N LEU A 29 14.90 -8.87 1.59
CA LEU A 29 13.51 -9.30 1.79
C LEU A 29 12.53 -8.12 1.75
N LEU A 30 12.89 -7.00 2.40
CA LEU A 30 12.07 -5.79 2.40
C LEU A 30 11.98 -5.13 1.02
N ILE A 31 13.08 -5.07 0.28
CA ILE A 31 13.09 -4.49 -1.07
C ILE A 31 12.31 -5.39 -2.03
N LEU A 32 12.60 -6.69 -2.08
CA LEU A 32 11.92 -7.62 -2.97
C LEU A 32 10.43 -7.75 -2.65
N GLY A 33 10.07 -7.91 -1.37
CA GLY A 33 8.68 -7.98 -0.93
C GLY A 33 7.94 -6.66 -1.13
N GLY A 34 8.53 -5.54 -0.72
CA GLY A 34 7.90 -4.24 -0.81
C GLY A 34 7.74 -3.73 -2.24
N TRP A 35 8.77 -3.88 -3.08
CA TRP A 35 8.68 -3.46 -4.48
C TRP A 35 7.83 -4.38 -5.33
N SER A 36 7.85 -5.69 -5.09
CA SER A 36 6.89 -6.59 -5.76
C SER A 36 5.46 -6.19 -5.41
N LEU A 37 5.16 -5.89 -4.14
CA LEU A 37 3.85 -5.42 -3.72
C LEU A 37 3.47 -4.09 -4.39
N ALA A 38 4.40 -3.13 -4.45
CA ALA A 38 4.17 -1.85 -5.11
C ALA A 38 3.87 -2.01 -6.60
N LEU A 39 4.65 -2.83 -7.32
CA LEU A 39 4.41 -3.13 -8.74
C LEU A 39 3.08 -3.86 -8.96
N TYR A 40 2.67 -4.73 -8.04
CA TYR A 40 1.36 -5.39 -8.14
C TYR A 40 0.19 -4.42 -7.97
N TYR A 41 0.37 -3.34 -7.21
CA TYR A 41 -0.64 -2.28 -7.11
C TYR A 41 -0.68 -1.38 -8.35
N PHE A 42 0.47 -1.11 -9.00
CA PHE A 42 0.56 -0.23 -10.18
C PHE A 42 1.70 -0.65 -11.12
N PRO A 43 1.50 -1.60 -12.07
CA PRO A 43 0.39 -1.57 -13.04
C PRO A 43 -0.66 -2.67 -12.91
N PHE A 44 -0.49 -3.69 -12.06
CA PHE A 44 -1.36 -4.88 -12.06
C PHE A 44 -2.61 -4.79 -11.17
N GLY A 45 -2.98 -3.59 -10.72
CA GLY A 45 -4.10 -3.33 -9.81
C GLY A 45 -5.43 -3.95 -10.24
N PHE A 46 -5.69 -4.01 -11.54
CA PHE A 46 -6.92 -4.57 -12.11
C PHE A 46 -7.07 -6.07 -11.87
N ARG A 47 -5.98 -6.80 -11.62
CA ARG A 47 -6.05 -8.23 -11.30
C ARG A 47 -5.98 -8.52 -9.81
N THR A 48 -5.51 -7.59 -9.00
CA THR A 48 -5.30 -7.76 -7.56
C THR A 48 -6.49 -7.30 -6.74
N LEU A 49 -7.17 -6.23 -7.18
CA LEU A 49 -8.36 -5.72 -6.51
C LEU A 49 -9.53 -6.72 -6.63
N PRO A 50 -10.23 -7.03 -5.53
CA PRO A 50 -11.35 -7.95 -5.55
C PRO A 50 -12.48 -7.36 -6.40
N ALA A 51 -13.06 -8.14 -7.31
CA ALA A 51 -14.29 -7.78 -8.01
C ALA A 51 -15.01 -9.07 -8.42
N PRO A 52 -16.36 -9.10 -8.48
CA PRO A 52 -17.10 -10.28 -8.92
C PRO A 52 -16.72 -10.69 -10.35
N ARG A 53 -16.51 -9.70 -11.22
CA ARG A 53 -15.93 -9.84 -12.56
C ARG A 53 -14.94 -8.70 -12.79
N GLN A 54 -13.84 -8.97 -13.50
CA GLN A 54 -12.83 -7.94 -13.82
C GLN A 54 -13.41 -6.80 -14.67
N THR A 55 -14.45 -7.08 -15.47
CA THR A 55 -15.18 -6.09 -16.27
C THR A 55 -15.97 -5.08 -15.45
N ASP A 56 -16.28 -5.40 -14.19
CA ASP A 56 -17.09 -4.54 -13.33
C ASP A 56 -16.22 -3.53 -12.57
N GLN A 57 -14.89 -3.59 -12.71
CA GLN A 57 -13.99 -2.63 -12.08
C GLN A 57 -14.01 -1.28 -12.80
N GLN A 58 -13.96 -0.20 -12.03
CA GLN A 58 -13.74 1.13 -12.58
C GLN A 58 -12.24 1.37 -12.80
N PRO A 59 -11.75 1.43 -14.05
CA PRO A 59 -10.31 1.48 -14.32
C PRO A 59 -9.68 2.74 -13.73
N TRP A 60 -10.30 3.91 -13.85
CA TRP A 60 -9.75 5.15 -13.29
C TRP A 60 -9.51 5.07 -11.77
N LEU A 61 -10.42 4.44 -11.02
CA LEU A 61 -10.31 4.27 -9.57
C LEU A 61 -9.23 3.24 -9.22
N THR A 62 -9.12 2.16 -10.01
CA THR A 62 -8.04 1.17 -9.87
C THR A 62 -6.66 1.79 -10.07
N TRP A 63 -6.50 2.66 -11.08
CA TRP A 63 -5.20 3.27 -11.37
C TRP A 63 -4.80 4.30 -10.31
N THR A 64 -5.75 5.15 -9.90
CA THR A 64 -5.51 6.16 -8.85
C THR A 64 -5.25 5.51 -7.48
N ALA A 65 -6.00 4.48 -7.11
CA ALA A 65 -5.74 3.70 -5.90
C ALA A 65 -4.42 2.93 -5.98
N GLY A 66 -4.12 2.35 -7.14
CA GLY A 66 -2.85 1.68 -7.40
C GLY A 66 -1.65 2.62 -7.18
N LEU A 67 -1.72 3.85 -7.70
CA LEU A 67 -0.71 4.89 -7.49
C LEU A 67 -0.58 5.29 -6.01
N ALA A 68 -1.70 5.47 -5.31
CA ALA A 68 -1.70 5.79 -3.88
C ALA A 68 -1.05 4.67 -3.05
N LEU A 69 -1.39 3.41 -3.33
CA LEU A 69 -0.80 2.25 -2.66
C LEU A 69 0.68 2.07 -3.02
N PHE A 70 1.06 2.28 -4.29
CA PHE A 70 2.44 2.24 -4.75
C PHE A 70 3.32 3.25 -3.99
N THR A 71 2.84 4.49 -3.88
CA THR A 71 3.57 5.57 -3.19
C THR A 71 3.69 5.31 -1.69
N VAL A 72 2.61 4.87 -1.02
CA VAL A 72 2.66 4.50 0.41
C VAL A 72 3.61 3.35 0.67
N VAL A 73 3.52 2.27 -0.09
CA VAL A 73 4.37 1.08 0.11
C VAL A 73 5.84 1.42 -0.09
N ASN A 74 6.18 2.22 -1.12
CA ASN A 74 7.54 2.72 -1.29
C ASN A 74 7.98 3.59 -0.11
N GLY A 75 7.13 4.50 0.38
CA GLY A 75 7.41 5.30 1.57
C GLY A 75 7.78 4.43 2.79
N LEU A 76 7.02 3.36 3.03
CA LEU A 76 7.27 2.41 4.14
C LEU A 76 8.58 1.64 3.96
N VAL A 77 8.89 1.19 2.73
CA VAL A 77 10.18 0.52 2.43
C VAL A 77 11.34 1.48 2.68
N PHE A 78 11.25 2.71 2.17
CA PHE A 78 12.28 3.73 2.34
C PHE A 78 12.47 4.10 3.81
N PHE A 79 11.38 4.18 4.57
CA PHE A 79 11.43 4.38 6.02
C PHE A 79 12.23 3.27 6.71
N MET A 80 11.90 2.02 6.40
CA MET A 80 12.61 0.87 6.96
C MET A 80 14.08 0.84 6.53
N GLN A 81 14.40 1.18 5.29
CA GLN A 81 15.79 1.25 4.80
C GLN A 81 16.55 2.51 5.24
N ARG A 82 15.89 3.45 5.93
CA ARG A 82 16.46 4.75 6.31
C ARG A 82 16.94 5.55 5.10
N TRP A 83 16.27 5.38 3.97
CA TRP A 83 16.58 6.09 2.74
C TRP A 83 16.01 7.53 2.78
N PRO A 84 16.64 8.45 2.03
CA PRO A 84 16.14 9.82 1.90
C PRO A 84 14.72 9.82 1.29
N PHE A 85 13.97 10.89 1.51
CA PHE A 85 12.59 11.06 0.99
C PHE A 85 11.51 10.13 1.57
N SER A 86 11.83 9.26 2.53
CA SER A 86 10.82 8.43 3.22
C SER A 86 9.68 9.24 3.83
N GLY A 87 9.98 10.34 4.52
CA GLY A 87 8.98 11.20 5.14
C GLY A 87 7.96 11.78 4.15
N PRO A 88 8.40 12.53 3.12
CA PRO A 88 7.52 13.05 2.07
C PRO A 88 6.70 11.96 1.36
N LEU A 89 7.29 10.80 1.06
CA LEU A 89 6.58 9.69 0.40
C LEU A 89 5.47 9.10 1.28
N MET A 90 5.73 8.93 2.58
CA MET A 90 4.73 8.42 3.52
C MET A 90 3.58 9.39 3.71
N LEU A 91 3.88 10.69 3.89
CA LEU A 91 2.84 11.71 4.04
C LEU A 91 2.02 11.87 2.75
N GLY A 92 2.69 12.01 1.60
CA GLY A 92 2.04 12.14 0.30
C GLY A 92 1.18 10.93 -0.04
N GLY A 93 1.70 9.72 0.22
CA GLY A 93 0.95 8.49 0.07
C GLY A 93 -0.24 8.39 1.03
N ALA A 94 -0.09 8.78 2.30
CA ALA A 94 -1.19 8.77 3.27
C ALA A 94 -2.31 9.72 2.86
N ILE A 95 -1.98 10.93 2.39
CA ILE A 95 -2.94 11.89 1.83
C ILE A 95 -3.61 11.31 0.59
N ALA A 96 -2.85 10.69 -0.32
CA ALA A 96 -3.41 10.06 -1.52
C ALA A 96 -4.37 8.92 -1.18
N CYS A 97 -4.02 8.08 -0.19
CA CYS A 97 -4.90 7.03 0.31
C CYS A 97 -6.16 7.59 0.96
N LEU A 98 -6.08 8.70 1.69
CA LEU A 98 -7.25 9.38 2.25
C LEU A 98 -8.20 9.91 1.16
N VAL A 99 -7.67 10.53 0.11
CA VAL A 99 -8.46 10.96 -1.06
C VAL A 99 -9.11 9.78 -1.76
N VAL A 100 -8.36 8.69 -1.98
CA VAL A 100 -8.88 7.48 -2.60
C VAL A 100 -9.97 6.84 -1.73
N VAL A 101 -9.82 6.85 -0.41
CA VAL A 101 -10.83 6.34 0.53
C VAL A 101 -12.12 7.15 0.45
N THR A 102 -12.05 8.48 0.47
CA THR A 102 -13.26 9.32 0.38
C THR A 102 -13.96 9.13 -0.96
N VAL A 103 -13.20 9.11 -2.05
CA VAL A 103 -13.73 8.88 -3.40
C VAL A 103 -14.36 7.49 -3.53
N ALA A 104 -13.67 6.44 -3.06
CA ALA A 104 -14.18 5.07 -3.11
C ALA A 104 -15.44 4.88 -2.25
N ALA A 105 -15.53 5.55 -1.09
CA ALA A 105 -16.73 5.55 -0.26
C ALA A 105 -17.92 6.22 -0.97
N VAL A 106 -17.69 7.34 -1.67
CA VAL A 106 -18.73 8.01 -2.48
C VAL A 106 -19.17 7.12 -3.64
N VAL A 107 -18.24 6.50 -4.35
CA VAL A 107 -18.54 5.56 -5.46
C VAL A 107 -19.34 4.37 -4.94
N ARG A 108 -18.97 3.81 -3.78
CA ARG A 108 -19.71 2.73 -3.11
C ARG A 108 -21.16 3.12 -2.83
N TYR A 109 -21.37 4.34 -2.30
CA TYR A 109 -22.72 4.85 -2.04
C TYR A 109 -23.55 5.01 -3.31
N ARG A 110 -22.92 5.43 -4.43
CA ARG A 110 -23.59 5.62 -5.72
C ARG A 110 -23.86 4.29 -6.45
N HIS A 111 -22.99 3.30 -6.29
CA HIS A 111 -23.02 2.04 -7.00
C HIS A 111 -22.87 0.85 -6.05
N PRO A 112 -23.97 0.40 -5.40
CA PRO A 112 -23.93 -0.72 -4.45
C PRO A 112 -23.41 -2.03 -5.06
N ARG A 113 -23.53 -2.22 -6.37
CA ARG A 113 -23.00 -3.37 -7.11
C ARG A 113 -21.46 -3.51 -7.03
N LEU A 114 -20.76 -2.43 -6.70
CA LEU A 114 -19.29 -2.38 -6.59
C LEU A 114 -18.80 -2.48 -5.15
N ASP A 115 -19.67 -2.82 -4.20
CA ASP A 115 -19.37 -2.95 -2.77
C ASP A 115 -18.12 -3.79 -2.49
N MET A 116 -18.02 -4.99 -3.04
CA MET A 116 -16.90 -5.90 -2.80
C MET A 116 -15.57 -5.35 -3.34
N TYR A 117 -15.62 -4.57 -4.43
CA TYR A 117 -14.47 -3.88 -5.01
C TYR A 117 -14.04 -2.68 -4.19
N CYS A 118 -14.99 -1.82 -3.83
CA CYS A 118 -14.75 -0.67 -2.98
C CYS A 118 -14.25 -1.10 -1.60
N ASP A 119 -14.81 -2.14 -0.99
CA ASP A 119 -14.43 -2.61 0.35
C ASP A 119 -12.98 -3.11 0.39
N GLY A 120 -12.55 -3.84 -0.63
CA GLY A 120 -11.16 -4.28 -0.74
C GLY A 120 -10.17 -3.13 -0.90
N LEU A 121 -10.56 -2.08 -1.60
CA LEU A 121 -9.74 -0.90 -1.85
C LEU A 121 -9.70 0.03 -0.62
N LEU A 122 -10.86 0.25 0.01
CA LEU A 122 -11.02 0.98 1.26
C LEU A 122 -10.14 0.36 2.36
N LEU A 123 -10.24 -0.97 2.56
CA LEU A 123 -9.48 -1.67 3.59
C LEU A 123 -7.96 -1.48 3.42
N ARG A 124 -7.44 -1.66 2.20
CA ARG A 124 -6.00 -1.54 1.92
C ARG A 124 -5.50 -0.11 2.11
N CYS A 125 -6.23 0.87 1.57
CA CYS A 125 -5.87 2.28 1.69
C CYS A 125 -5.96 2.78 3.13
N LEU A 126 -6.96 2.34 3.90
CA LEU A 126 -7.06 2.68 5.33
C LEU A 126 -5.89 2.10 6.12
N ILE A 127 -5.62 0.80 6.01
CA ILE A 127 -4.58 0.14 6.80
C ILE A 127 -3.21 0.74 6.50
N LEU A 128 -2.84 0.80 5.20
CA LEU A 128 -1.51 1.28 4.81
C LEU A 128 -1.37 2.80 4.97
N GLY A 129 -2.41 3.56 4.68
CA GLY A 129 -2.43 5.01 4.83
C GLY A 129 -2.32 5.44 6.30
N LEU A 130 -3.10 4.82 7.20
CA LEU A 130 -3.02 5.11 8.64
C LEU A 130 -1.67 4.69 9.22
N LEU A 131 -1.14 3.53 8.84
CA LEU A 131 0.19 3.08 9.26
C LEU A 131 1.27 4.09 8.83
N ALA A 132 1.24 4.54 7.58
CA ALA A 132 2.19 5.52 7.07
C ALA A 132 2.06 6.87 7.79
N PHE A 133 0.84 7.35 8.02
CA PHE A 133 0.61 8.59 8.76
C PHE A 133 1.11 8.50 10.21
N PHE A 134 0.81 7.39 10.90
CA PHE A 134 1.25 7.16 12.28
C PHE A 134 2.78 7.10 12.39
N LEU A 135 3.45 6.38 11.49
CA LEU A 135 4.91 6.29 11.50
C LEU A 135 5.55 7.65 11.14
N TRP A 136 4.97 8.37 10.19
CA TRP A 136 5.44 9.72 9.84
C TRP A 136 5.33 10.67 11.04
N SER A 137 4.17 10.74 11.70
CA SER A 137 3.94 11.67 12.81
C SER A 137 4.81 11.40 14.04
N ASN A 138 5.15 10.12 14.31
CA ASN A 138 5.92 9.76 15.49
C ASN A 138 7.44 9.85 15.30
N PHE A 139 7.93 9.59 14.09
CA PHE A 139 9.35 9.36 13.81
C PHE A 139 9.99 10.36 12.84
N MET A 140 9.22 11.21 12.15
CA MET A 140 9.79 12.28 11.29
C MET A 140 9.78 13.62 12.03
N GLY A 141 10.95 14.29 12.05
CA GLY A 141 11.12 15.60 12.69
C GLY A 141 11.78 15.60 14.08
N LYS A 142 12.01 14.43 14.67
CA LYS A 142 12.85 14.31 15.89
C LYS A 142 14.32 14.16 15.50
N PRO A 143 15.26 14.86 16.17
CA PRO A 143 16.68 14.56 16.02
C PRO A 143 16.89 13.09 16.40
N ARG A 144 17.61 12.37 15.54
CA ARG A 144 17.97 10.97 15.73
C ARG A 144 19.34 10.88 16.37
#